data_AF-A0A4P5W1Z5-F1
#
_entry.id   AF-A0A4P5W1Z5-F1
#
_cell.length_a   1.000
_cell.length_b   1.000
_cell.length_c   1.000
_cell.angle_alpha   90.00
_cell.angle_beta   90.00
_cell.angle_gamma   90.00
#
_symmetry.space_group_name_H-M   'P 1'
#
loop_
_entity.id
_entity.type
_entity.pdbx_description
1 polymer ?
#
loop_
_entity_poly.entity_id
_entity_poly.type
_entity_poly.pdbx_seq_one_letter_code
_entity_poly.pdbx_strand_id
1 'polypeptide(L)'
;MDTINQLVATLRQASYTEREGIKEQLLALVRGPGGPAMREALETARKGELLEVQWEIEEVLEKTAPPKPAAAAPPPPPPEEKPDPNKPLTAKDLVLVYDDPRGLVLHKSKVGNRWFATQVDPKTRQPQTFELHPQEIEQLKTQLAGSPYWALGHGPVAAPPAPPRPAGR
;
A
#
# COMPACT_ATOMS: atom_id res chain seq x y z
N MET A 1 6.96 23.91 -28.16
CA MET A 1 6.46 24.05 -26.77
C MET A 1 5.39 25.12 -26.67
N ASP A 2 5.49 26.25 -27.40
CA ASP A 2 4.46 27.30 -27.45
C ASP A 2 3.03 26.80 -27.69
N THR A 3 2.85 25.86 -28.62
CA THR A 3 1.52 25.35 -29.00
C THR A 3 0.78 24.62 -27.86
N ILE A 4 1.50 23.92 -26.97
CA ILE A 4 0.87 23.27 -25.81
C ILE A 4 0.42 24.31 -24.80
N ASN A 5 1.27 25.29 -24.50
CA ASN A 5 0.93 26.34 -23.57
C ASN A 5 -0.26 27.18 -24.08
N GLN A 6 -0.34 27.41 -25.39
CA GLN A 6 -1.50 28.04 -26.02
C GLN A 6 -2.76 27.18 -25.87
N LEU A 7 -2.71 25.88 -26.16
CA LEU A 7 -3.87 25.00 -26.01
C LEU A 7 -4.34 24.86 -24.55
N VAL A 8 -3.42 24.82 -23.60
CA VAL A 8 -3.73 24.81 -22.15
C VAL A 8 -4.36 26.14 -21.72
N ALA A 9 -3.84 27.27 -22.21
CA ALA A 9 -4.43 28.58 -21.95
C ALA A 9 -5.85 28.71 -22.56
N THR A 10 -6.07 28.16 -23.75
CA THR A 10 -7.40 28.08 -24.36
C THR A 10 -8.32 27.17 -23.55
N LEU A 11 -7.83 26.02 -23.06
CA LEU A 11 -8.60 25.08 -22.23
C LEU A 11 -9.07 25.73 -20.92
N ARG A 12 -8.27 26.64 -20.35
CA ARG A 12 -8.62 27.43 -19.17
C ARG A 12 -9.78 28.42 -19.41
N GLN A 13 -9.93 28.92 -20.63
CA GLN A 13 -10.96 29.92 -20.99
C GLN A 13 -12.18 29.29 -21.68
N ALA A 14 -12.03 28.06 -22.18
CA ALA A 14 -13.05 27.35 -22.94
C ALA A 14 -14.20 26.82 -22.07
N SER A 15 -15.40 26.85 -22.64
CA SER A 15 -16.59 26.21 -22.06
C SER A 15 -16.53 24.68 -22.20
N TYR A 16 -17.34 23.96 -21.42
CA TYR A 16 -17.33 22.48 -21.40
C TYR A 16 -17.46 21.84 -22.79
N THR A 17 -18.29 22.42 -23.67
CA THR A 17 -18.50 21.94 -25.05
C THR A 17 -17.29 22.17 -25.95
N GLU A 18 -16.51 23.23 -25.71
CA GLU A 18 -15.30 23.55 -26.48
C GLU A 18 -14.07 22.78 -25.98
N ARG A 19 -14.07 22.39 -24.69
CA ARG A 19 -12.97 21.63 -24.08
C ARG A 19 -12.74 20.29 -24.76
N GLU A 20 -13.78 19.59 -25.23
CA GLU A 20 -13.60 18.32 -25.95
C GLU A 20 -12.78 18.48 -27.24
N GLY A 21 -13.07 19.50 -28.05
CA GLY A 21 -12.31 19.76 -29.27
C GLY A 21 -10.86 20.18 -29.01
N ILE A 22 -10.58 20.82 -27.87
CA ILE A 22 -9.22 21.16 -27.44
C ILE A 22 -8.48 19.89 -26.95
N LYS A 23 -9.18 19.01 -26.21
CA LYS A 23 -8.65 17.71 -25.81
C LYS A 23 -8.27 16.86 -27.02
N GLU A 24 -9.08 16.82 -28.07
CA GLU A 24 -8.74 16.09 -29.31
C GLU A 24 -7.49 16.64 -30.00
N GLN A 25 -7.30 17.96 -30.02
CA GLN A 25 -6.09 18.58 -30.55
C GLN A 25 -4.84 18.23 -29.71
N LEU A 26 -4.97 18.25 -28.38
CA LEU A 26 -3.90 17.82 -27.49
C LEU A 26 -3.58 16.32 -27.69
N LEU A 27 -4.59 15.46 -27.83
CA LEU A 27 -4.43 14.04 -28.13
C LEU A 27 -3.68 13.82 -29.45
N ALA A 28 -4.05 14.56 -30.50
CA ALA A 28 -3.41 14.48 -31.81
C ALA A 28 -1.92 14.90 -31.74
N LEU A 29 -1.60 15.96 -31.00
CA LEU A 29 -0.23 16.43 -30.79
C LEU A 29 0.62 15.42 -30.02
N VAL A 30 0.07 14.81 -28.97
CA VAL A 30 0.79 13.81 -28.16
C VAL A 30 0.93 12.47 -28.90
N ARG A 31 0.04 12.15 -29.85
CA ARG A 31 0.19 10.96 -30.73
C ARG A 31 1.12 11.19 -31.92
N GLY A 32 1.49 12.44 -32.19
CA GLY A 32 2.37 12.81 -33.30
C GLY A 32 3.84 12.42 -33.09
N PRO A 33 4.72 12.70 -34.08
CA PRO A 33 6.14 12.34 -34.05
C PRO A 33 6.95 12.97 -32.91
N GLY A 34 6.39 13.95 -32.19
CA GLY A 34 6.97 14.57 -30.99
C GLY A 34 6.34 14.12 -29.66
N GLY A 35 5.52 13.07 -29.65
CA GLY A 35 4.67 12.67 -28.54
C GLY A 35 5.31 12.65 -27.14
N PRO A 36 6.48 12.03 -26.94
CA PRO A 36 7.14 11.98 -25.63
C PRO A 36 7.49 13.37 -25.06
N ALA A 37 8.06 14.25 -25.90
CA ALA A 37 8.40 15.62 -25.49
C ALA A 37 7.14 16.46 -25.24
N MET A 38 6.08 16.23 -26.01
CA MET A 38 4.78 16.89 -25.82
C MET A 38 4.09 16.42 -24.53
N ARG A 39 4.22 15.14 -24.17
CA ARG A 39 3.72 14.56 -22.92
C ARG A 39 4.40 15.18 -21.69
N GLU A 40 5.73 15.27 -21.70
CA GLU A 40 6.50 15.86 -20.60
C GLU A 40 6.18 17.36 -20.42
N ALA A 41 5.97 18.07 -21.53
CA ALA A 41 5.51 19.46 -21.49
C ALA A 41 4.10 19.61 -20.90
N LEU A 42 3.17 18.71 -21.21
CA LEU A 42 1.82 18.66 -20.61
C LEU A 42 1.85 18.35 -19.11
N GLU A 43 2.69 17.40 -18.68
CA GLU A 43 2.88 17.08 -17.25
C GLU A 43 3.48 18.26 -16.47
N THR A 44 4.36 19.02 -17.10
CA THR A 44 4.94 20.23 -16.52
C THR A 44 3.92 21.36 -16.44
N ALA A 45 3.16 21.59 -17.52
CA ALA A 45 2.11 22.61 -17.57
C ALA A 45 1.01 22.36 -16.54
N ARG A 46 0.58 21.09 -16.36
CA ARG A 46 -0.45 20.70 -15.37
C ARG A 46 -0.16 21.21 -13.95
N LYS A 47 1.10 21.17 -13.49
CA LYS A 47 1.46 21.48 -12.09
C LYS A 47 1.15 22.91 -11.68
N GLY A 48 0.98 23.83 -12.63
CA GLY A 48 0.66 25.24 -12.39
C GLY A 48 -0.79 25.65 -12.65
N GLU A 49 -1.65 24.73 -13.11
CA GLU A 49 -2.99 25.05 -13.60
C GLU A 49 -4.11 24.83 -12.56
N LEU A 50 -5.31 25.32 -12.86
CA LEU A 50 -6.49 25.12 -12.03
C LEU A 50 -6.93 23.65 -12.02
N LEU A 51 -7.50 23.18 -10.92
CA LEU A 51 -7.85 21.78 -10.71
C LEU A 51 -8.68 21.18 -11.87
N GLU A 52 -9.67 21.91 -12.39
CA GLU A 52 -10.46 21.48 -13.55
C GLU A 52 -9.62 21.23 -14.80
N VAL A 53 -8.67 22.12 -15.09
CA VAL A 53 -7.74 22.01 -16.22
C VAL A 53 -6.78 20.84 -15.99
N GLN A 54 -6.39 20.59 -14.73
CA GLN A 54 -5.56 19.43 -14.38
C GLN A 54 -6.27 18.11 -14.68
N TRP A 55 -7.55 17.97 -14.31
CA TRP A 55 -8.34 16.77 -14.60
C TRP A 55 -8.45 16.52 -16.11
N GLU A 56 -8.69 17.57 -16.89
CA GLU A 56 -8.79 17.48 -18.35
C GLU A 56 -7.45 17.08 -18.99
N ILE A 57 -6.33 17.62 -18.50
CA ILE A 57 -4.98 17.24 -18.94
C ILE A 57 -4.67 15.77 -18.54
N GLU A 58 -5.07 15.32 -17.35
CA GLU A 58 -4.93 13.93 -16.94
C GLU A 58 -5.68 12.97 -17.85
N GLU A 59 -6.91 13.31 -18.23
CA GLU A 59 -7.69 12.49 -19.16
C GLU A 59 -6.99 12.35 -20.52
N VAL A 60 -6.40 13.44 -21.03
CA VAL A 60 -5.61 13.43 -22.28
C VAL A 60 -4.35 12.59 -22.12
N LEU A 61 -3.62 12.73 -21.01
CA LEU A 61 -2.41 11.96 -20.72
C LEU A 61 -2.69 10.46 -20.53
N GLU A 62 -3.86 10.11 -20.01
CA GLU A 62 -4.31 8.72 -19.88
C GLU A 62 -4.66 8.13 -21.25
N LYS A 63 -5.43 8.85 -22.08
CA LYS A 63 -5.80 8.45 -23.46
C LYS A 63 -4.64 8.41 -24.46
N THR A 64 -3.56 9.15 -24.16
CA THR A 64 -2.30 9.15 -24.93
C THR A 64 -1.19 8.41 -24.24
N ALA A 65 -1.44 7.81 -23.07
CA ALA A 65 -0.49 6.87 -22.48
C ALA A 65 -0.06 5.92 -23.59
N PRO A 66 1.25 5.86 -23.94
CA PRO A 66 1.70 4.72 -24.72
C PRO A 66 1.15 3.51 -23.98
N PRO A 67 0.50 2.54 -24.67
CA PRO A 67 -0.05 1.37 -24.01
C PRO A 67 1.07 0.90 -23.13
N LYS A 68 0.91 1.08 -21.80
CA LYS A 68 1.98 0.98 -20.81
C LYS A 68 2.79 -0.20 -21.28
N PRO A 69 4.06 -0.03 -21.77
CA PRO A 69 4.75 -1.10 -22.49
C PRO A 69 4.48 -2.30 -21.65
N ALA A 70 3.71 -3.28 -22.18
CA ALA A 70 3.19 -4.35 -21.36
C ALA A 70 4.41 -4.78 -20.59
N ALA A 71 4.44 -4.51 -19.28
CA ALA A 71 5.59 -4.87 -18.48
C ALA A 71 5.70 -6.34 -18.79
N ALA A 72 6.75 -6.71 -19.54
CA ALA A 72 6.74 -7.84 -20.48
C ALA A 72 5.75 -8.87 -19.99
N ALA A 73 4.63 -9.10 -20.71
CA ALA A 73 3.44 -9.82 -20.22
C ALA A 73 3.82 -10.63 -19.00
N PRO A 74 3.31 -10.35 -17.77
CA PRO A 74 3.78 -11.03 -16.58
C PRO A 74 3.93 -12.49 -16.97
N PRO A 75 5.11 -13.11 -16.75
CA PRO A 75 5.39 -14.46 -17.23
C PRO A 75 4.11 -15.29 -17.05
N PRO A 76 3.72 -16.11 -18.05
CA PRO A 76 2.40 -16.76 -18.15
C PRO A 76 1.92 -17.03 -16.74
N PRO A 77 0.74 -16.50 -16.34
CA PRO A 77 0.38 -16.27 -14.94
C PRO A 77 1.00 -17.39 -14.14
N PRO A 78 2.00 -17.11 -13.29
CA PRO A 78 2.67 -18.20 -12.59
C PRO A 78 1.54 -19.02 -11.99
N PRO A 79 1.49 -20.32 -12.34
CA PRO A 79 0.29 -21.14 -12.21
C PRO A 79 -0.28 -20.93 -10.82
N GLU A 80 -1.44 -20.26 -10.72
CA GLU A 80 -2.07 -19.81 -9.47
C GLU A 80 -1.05 -19.74 -8.34
N GLU A 81 -0.10 -18.79 -8.45
CA GLU A 81 1.05 -18.77 -7.55
C GLU A 81 0.50 -18.65 -6.13
N LYS A 82 0.60 -19.79 -5.43
CA LYS A 82 0.23 -19.99 -4.04
C LYS A 82 0.68 -18.76 -3.27
N PRO A 83 -0.16 -18.19 -2.38
CA PRO A 83 0.10 -16.93 -1.71
C PRO A 83 1.54 -16.89 -1.23
N ASP A 84 2.35 -16.02 -1.87
CA ASP A 84 3.79 -16.00 -1.68
C ASP A 84 4.10 -15.78 -0.18
N PRO A 85 4.63 -16.80 0.51
CA PRO A 85 4.85 -16.77 1.95
C PRO A 85 5.98 -15.82 2.37
N ASN A 86 6.60 -15.07 1.44
CA ASN A 86 7.68 -14.13 1.73
C ASN A 86 7.32 -12.64 1.58
N LYS A 87 6.06 -12.28 1.28
CA LYS A 87 5.66 -10.86 1.37
C LYS A 87 5.85 -10.36 2.81
N PRO A 88 6.55 -9.23 3.06
CA PRO A 88 6.71 -8.68 4.40
C PRO A 88 5.33 -8.28 4.92
N LEU A 89 4.84 -9.03 5.90
CA LEU A 89 3.55 -8.80 6.52
C LEU A 89 3.62 -7.49 7.29
N THR A 90 2.73 -6.55 6.98
CA THR A 90 2.61 -5.33 7.75
C THR A 90 1.79 -5.59 9.01
N ALA A 91 2.03 -4.84 10.10
CA ALA A 91 1.34 -5.03 11.38
C ALA A 91 -0.21 -4.96 11.30
N LYS A 92 -0.76 -4.39 10.21
CA LYS A 92 -2.21 -4.32 9.96
C LYS A 92 -2.82 -5.65 9.51
N ASP A 93 -2.00 -6.52 8.92
CA ASP A 93 -2.38 -7.84 8.41
C ASP A 93 -2.23 -8.93 9.48
N LEU A 94 -1.69 -8.60 10.64
CA LEU A 94 -1.52 -9.50 11.77
C LEU A 94 -2.68 -9.31 12.77
N VAL A 95 -3.33 -10.41 13.13
CA VAL A 95 -4.32 -10.46 14.22
C VAL A 95 -3.61 -11.00 15.44
N LEU A 96 -3.57 -10.21 16.51
CA LEU A 96 -3.16 -10.70 17.82
C LEU A 96 -4.14 -11.77 18.30
N VAL A 97 -3.65 -12.97 18.59
CA VAL A 97 -4.47 -14.11 19.03
C VAL A 97 -4.13 -14.55 20.45
N TYR A 98 -2.94 -14.21 20.94
CA TYR A 98 -2.47 -14.59 22.27
C TYR A 98 -1.46 -13.56 22.77
N ASP A 99 -1.61 -13.08 23.99
CA ASP A 99 -0.71 -12.11 24.63
C ASP A 99 -0.44 -12.51 26.08
N ASP A 100 0.74 -13.07 26.35
CA ASP A 100 1.12 -13.55 27.67
C ASP A 100 2.09 -12.57 28.34
N PRO A 101 1.85 -12.20 29.62
CA PRO A 101 2.68 -11.25 30.35
C PRO A 101 4.11 -11.75 30.60
N ARG A 102 4.40 -13.03 30.36
CA ARG A 102 5.76 -13.60 30.39
C ARG A 102 6.55 -13.28 29.12
N GLY A 103 5.93 -12.59 28.15
CA GLY A 103 6.58 -12.07 26.95
C GLY A 103 6.39 -12.93 25.70
N LEU A 104 5.35 -13.77 25.65
CA LEU A 104 4.96 -14.52 24.44
C LEU A 104 3.74 -13.88 23.79
N VAL A 105 3.91 -13.44 22.54
CA VAL A 105 2.83 -12.83 21.76
C VAL A 105 2.64 -13.62 20.48
N LEU A 106 1.43 -14.13 20.22
CA LEU A 106 1.10 -14.82 18.97
C LEU A 106 0.24 -13.95 18.08
N HIS A 107 0.67 -13.84 16.83
CA HIS A 107 -0.07 -13.20 15.76
C HIS A 107 -0.44 -14.23 14.70
N LYS A 108 -1.62 -14.09 14.13
CA LYS A 108 -2.07 -14.84 12.95
C LYS A 108 -2.21 -13.87 11.79
N SER A 109 -1.64 -14.21 10.65
CA SER A 109 -1.87 -13.45 9.43
C SER A 109 -3.34 -13.54 8.99
N LYS A 110 -3.92 -12.41 8.57
CA LYS A 110 -5.21 -12.35 7.86
C LYS A 110 -5.09 -12.88 6.44
N VAL A 111 -3.90 -12.73 5.85
CA VAL A 111 -3.59 -13.13 4.48
C VAL A 111 -2.71 -14.39 4.54
N GLY A 112 -3.33 -15.55 4.37
CA GLY A 112 -2.70 -16.87 4.50
C GLY A 112 -2.80 -17.48 5.90
N ASN A 113 -2.32 -18.73 6.04
CA ASN A 113 -2.34 -19.49 7.30
C ASN A 113 -1.02 -19.37 8.09
N ARG A 114 -0.33 -18.22 7.96
CA ARG A 114 0.94 -17.97 8.65
C ARG A 114 0.71 -17.46 10.06
N TRP A 115 1.54 -17.94 10.99
CA TRP A 115 1.52 -17.52 12.38
C TRP A 115 2.88 -16.98 12.76
N PHE A 116 2.91 -16.02 13.67
CA PHE A 116 4.14 -15.38 14.14
C PHE A 116 4.13 -15.39 15.65
N ALA A 117 5.19 -15.90 16.25
CA ALA A 117 5.45 -15.71 17.67
C ALA A 117 6.49 -14.61 17.84
N THR A 118 6.20 -13.68 18.74
CA THR A 118 7.18 -12.72 19.23
C THR A 118 7.52 -13.08 20.66
N GLN A 119 8.80 -13.30 20.93
CA GLN A 119 9.32 -13.54 22.27
C GLN A 119 10.44 -12.57 22.57
N VAL A 120 10.58 -12.16 23.84
CA VAL A 120 11.72 -11.36 24.26
C VAL A 120 12.91 -12.30 24.48
N ASP A 121 13.97 -12.12 23.69
CA ASP A 121 15.18 -12.92 23.86
C ASP A 121 15.84 -12.59 25.22
N PRO A 122 16.12 -13.59 26.06
CA PRO A 122 16.60 -13.35 27.43
C PRO A 122 18.03 -12.81 27.48
N LYS A 123 18.83 -12.97 26.41
CA LYS A 123 20.22 -12.49 26.33
C LYS A 123 20.28 -11.06 25.83
N THR A 124 19.51 -10.72 24.80
CA THR A 124 19.53 -9.41 24.13
C THR A 124 18.47 -8.45 24.67
N ARG A 125 17.47 -8.96 25.41
CA ARG A 125 16.27 -8.23 25.87
C ARG A 125 15.44 -7.63 24.73
N GLN A 126 15.71 -8.00 23.48
CA GLN A 126 14.98 -7.49 22.32
C GLN A 126 13.84 -8.44 21.95
N PRO A 127 12.68 -7.90 21.52
CA PRO A 127 11.63 -8.73 20.95
C PRO A 127 12.11 -9.33 19.63
N GLN A 128 12.13 -10.65 19.55
CA GLN A 128 12.43 -11.40 18.35
C GLN A 128 11.15 -12.06 17.85
N THR A 129 10.78 -11.76 16.61
CA THR A 129 9.63 -12.35 15.94
C THR A 129 10.09 -13.46 15.01
N PHE A 130 9.45 -14.62 15.08
CA PHE A 130 9.69 -15.76 14.20
C PHE A 130 8.36 -16.28 13.66
N GLU A 131 8.40 -16.76 12.41
CA GLU A 131 7.27 -17.45 11.80
C GLU A 131 7.16 -18.86 12.39
N LEU A 132 5.93 -19.25 12.73
CA LEU A 132 5.60 -20.57 13.24
C LEU A 132 4.93 -21.40 12.16
N HIS A 133 5.42 -22.63 11.96
CA HIS A 133 4.78 -23.58 11.06
C HIS A 133 3.49 -24.14 11.66
N PRO A 134 2.57 -24.67 10.82
CA PRO A 134 1.29 -25.21 11.29
C PRO A 134 1.42 -26.28 12.38
N GLN A 135 2.41 -27.18 12.27
CA GLN A 135 2.66 -28.23 13.26
C GLN A 135 3.10 -27.65 14.61
N GLU A 136 3.94 -26.63 14.61
CA GLU A 136 4.40 -25.95 15.83
C GLU A 136 3.23 -25.25 16.52
N ILE A 137 2.33 -24.64 15.75
CA ILE A 137 1.13 -23.98 16.27
C ILE A 137 0.17 -24.95 16.92
N GLU A 138 -0.04 -26.14 16.36
CA GLU A 138 -0.91 -27.15 16.97
C GLU A 138 -0.35 -27.65 18.30
N GLN A 139 0.97 -27.89 18.36
CA GLN A 139 1.63 -28.25 19.61
C GLN A 139 1.53 -27.12 20.64
N LEU A 140 1.78 -25.88 20.22
CA LEU A 140 1.74 -24.70 21.07
C LEU A 140 0.32 -24.43 21.58
N LYS A 141 -0.71 -24.58 20.73
CA LYS A 141 -2.12 -24.54 21.13
C LYS A 141 -2.48 -25.62 22.14
N THR A 142 -1.95 -26.83 21.99
CA THR A 142 -2.19 -27.93 22.92
C THR A 142 -1.58 -27.62 24.29
N GLN A 143 -0.36 -27.08 24.31
CA GLN A 143 0.29 -26.63 25.55
C GLN A 143 -0.45 -25.45 26.20
N LEU A 144 -0.99 -24.55 25.39
CA LEU A 144 -1.70 -23.36 25.83
C LEU A 144 -3.23 -23.57 25.94
N ALA A 145 -3.73 -24.80 25.81
CA ALA A 145 -5.16 -25.10 25.75
C ALA A 145 -5.94 -24.66 27.01
N GLY A 146 -5.26 -24.50 28.14
CA GLY A 146 -5.84 -23.98 29.39
C GLY A 146 -5.39 -22.57 29.76
N SER A 147 -4.69 -21.85 28.87
CA SER A 147 -4.17 -20.51 29.19
C SER A 147 -5.25 -19.44 29.05
N PRO A 148 -5.40 -18.50 30.00
CA PRO A 148 -6.45 -17.47 29.95
C PRO A 148 -6.13 -16.30 28.99
N TYR A 149 -4.94 -16.31 28.39
CA TYR A 149 -4.37 -15.20 27.63
C TYR A 149 -4.70 -15.22 26.13
N TRP A 150 -5.60 -16.11 25.70
CA TRP A 150 -6.12 -16.10 24.34
C TRP A 150 -6.91 -14.81 24.09
N ALA A 151 -6.46 -14.02 23.13
CA ALA A 151 -7.10 -12.78 22.69
C ALA A 151 -8.32 -13.08 21.80
N LEU A 152 -9.23 -13.92 22.28
CA LEU A 152 -10.53 -14.16 21.69
C LEU A 152 -11.38 -12.90 21.87
N GLY A 153 -11.31 -11.97 20.91
CA GLY A 153 -12.31 -10.91 20.74
C GLY A 153 -12.24 -9.69 21.66
N HIS A 154 -11.18 -9.49 22.43
CA HIS A 154 -10.97 -8.21 23.13
C HIS A 154 -10.07 -7.29 22.29
N GLY A 155 -10.56 -6.07 22.04
CA GLY A 155 -9.87 -4.99 21.35
C GLY A 155 -8.53 -4.60 22.00
N PRO A 156 -7.89 -3.51 21.53
CA PRO A 156 -6.50 -3.19 21.84
C PRO A 156 -6.23 -3.32 23.33
N VAL A 157 -5.37 -4.26 23.69
CA VAL A 157 -4.91 -4.46 25.07
C VAL A 157 -4.24 -3.15 25.46
N ALA A 158 -4.91 -2.41 26.35
CA ALA A 158 -4.37 -1.19 26.93
C ALA A 158 -2.99 -1.50 27.49
N ALA A 159 -2.02 -0.64 27.16
CA ALA A 159 -0.67 -0.70 27.72
C ALA A 159 -0.75 -0.96 29.24
N PRO A 160 0.10 -1.83 29.80
CA PRO A 160 0.10 -2.08 31.23
C PRO A 160 0.25 -0.75 31.97
N PRO A 161 -0.55 -0.49 33.02
CA PRO A 161 -0.43 0.75 33.77
C PRO A 161 1.00 0.89 34.29
N ALA A 162 1.62 2.03 34.01
CA ALA A 162 2.96 2.34 34.49
C ALA A 162 3.02 2.14 36.01
N PRO A 163 4.11 1.57 36.56
CA PRO A 163 4.25 1.41 38.00
C PRO A 163 4.15 2.77 38.69
N PRO A 164 3.49 2.87 39.86
CA PRO A 164 3.39 4.13 40.58
C PRO A 164 4.79 4.65 40.90
N ARG A 165 5.07 5.88 40.46
CA ARG A 165 6.30 6.59 40.82
C ARG A 165 6.40 6.63 42.36
N PRO A 166 7.54 6.25 42.96
CA PRO A 166 7.71 6.38 44.39
C PRO A 166 7.59 7.87 44.75
N ALA A 167 6.66 8.18 45.66
CA ALA A 167 6.51 9.51 46.21
C ALA A 167 7.81 9.86 46.95
N GLY A 168 8.56 10.80 46.39
CA GLY A 168 9.74 11.36 47.01
C GLY A 168 9.38 11.98 48.36
N ARG A 169 10.18 11.63 49.37
CA ARG A 169 10.16 12.19 50.71
C ARG A 169 11.22 13.29 50.80
#